data_AF-A0A7S0VB42-F1
#
_entry.id   AF-A0A7S0VB42-F1
#
_cell.length_a   1.000
_cell.length_b   1.000
_cell.length_c   1.000
_cell.angle_alpha   90.00
_cell.angle_beta   90.00
_cell.angle_gamma   90.00
#
_symmetry.space_group_name_H-M   'P 1'
#
loop_
_entity.id
_entity.type
_entity.pdbx_description
1 polymer ?
#
loop_
_entity_poly.entity_id
_entity_poly.type
_entity_poly.pdbx_seq_one_letter_code
_entity_poly.pdbx_strand_id
1 'polypeptide(L)'
;KFGSVNRVFLTPEDPSIRKKRKAMGGNKRQNYVDGWIEFEDKRIAKRVAKELNTRPIGGKSTSFYSADMWNLKYLSKFKWHHLTEKIAYDNTVRRHKLQAEIAQAKREKDFYLERVDQSKKITKKAKRSG
;
A
#
# COMPACT_ATOMS: atom_id res chain seq x y z
N LYS A 1 4.87 -3.85 31.85
CA LYS A 1 4.37 -2.45 31.94
C LYS A 1 3.12 -2.20 31.09
N PHE A 2 2.95 -2.83 29.91
CA PHE A 2 1.79 -2.56 29.04
C PHE A 2 1.00 -3.80 28.55
N GLY A 3 1.10 -4.94 29.24
CA GLY A 3 0.40 -6.18 28.89
C GLY A 3 0.95 -6.90 27.65
N SER A 4 0.37 -8.05 27.32
CA SER A 4 0.80 -8.91 26.21
C SER A 4 0.17 -8.49 24.88
N VAL A 5 1.01 -8.44 23.85
CA VAL A 5 0.62 -8.18 22.47
C VAL A 5 0.56 -9.51 21.72
N ASN A 6 -0.57 -9.77 21.08
CA ASN A 6 -0.77 -10.98 20.29
C ASN A 6 -0.22 -10.80 18.87
N ARG A 7 -0.57 -9.71 18.19
CA ARG A 7 -0.21 -9.45 16.80
C ARG A 7 0.16 -8.01 16.56
N VAL A 8 1.13 -7.80 15.67
CA VAL A 8 1.53 -6.49 15.18
C VAL A 8 1.63 -6.53 13.66
N PHE A 9 1.05 -5.54 13.01
CA PHE A 9 1.17 -5.35 11.57
C PHE A 9 1.47 -3.87 11.31
N LEU A 10 2.47 -3.60 10.48
CA LEU A 10 2.81 -2.24 10.09
C LEU A 10 2.75 -2.16 8.57
N THR A 11 2.03 -1.16 8.05
CA THR A 11 1.94 -0.96 6.61
C THR A 11 3.21 -0.25 6.16
N PRO A 12 4.06 -0.89 5.34
CA PRO A 12 5.26 -0.24 4.84
C PRO A 12 4.88 0.96 3.96
N GLU A 13 5.69 2.01 3.98
CA GLU A 13 5.56 3.10 3.02
C GLU A 13 5.66 2.57 1.58
N ASP A 14 5.06 3.29 0.63
CA ASP A 14 5.13 2.93 -0.78
C ASP A 14 6.59 2.90 -1.27
N PRO A 15 7.03 1.85 -1.99
CA PRO A 15 8.41 1.74 -2.49
C PRO A 15 8.86 2.91 -3.35
N SER A 16 7.96 3.54 -4.10
CA SER A 16 8.26 4.72 -4.91
C SER A 16 8.55 5.96 -4.06
N ILE A 17 7.80 6.15 -2.96
CA ILE A 17 8.04 7.21 -1.97
C ILE A 17 9.38 6.96 -1.29
N ARG A 18 9.64 5.72 -0.86
CA ARG A 18 10.93 5.34 -0.28
C ARG A 18 12.09 5.61 -1.24
N LYS A 19 11.95 5.25 -2.53
CA LYS A 19 12.98 5.47 -3.56
C LYS A 19 13.27 6.97 -3.73
N LYS A 20 12.24 7.81 -3.83
CA LYS A 20 12.38 9.27 -3.92
C LYS A 20 13.09 9.84 -2.69
N ARG A 21 12.67 9.45 -1.48
CA ARG A 21 13.27 9.88 -0.21
C ARG A 21 14.75 9.53 -0.12
N LYS A 22 15.13 8.30 -0.52
CA LYS A 22 16.53 7.88 -0.57
C LYS A 22 17.35 8.66 -1.59
N ALA A 23 16.78 8.97 -2.76
CA ALA A 23 17.46 9.73 -3.80
C ALA A 23 17.74 11.18 -3.38
N MET A 24 16.87 11.79 -2.58
CA MET A 24 17.04 13.14 -2.03
C MET A 24 17.94 13.20 -0.77
N GLY A 25 18.67 12.12 -0.46
CA GLY A 25 19.55 12.07 0.73
C GLY A 25 18.82 11.93 2.07
N GLY A 26 17.52 11.65 2.06
CA GLY A 26 16.74 11.41 3.28
C GLY A 26 17.10 10.10 3.97
N ASN A 27 16.39 9.81 5.07
CA ASN A 27 16.58 8.59 5.85
C ASN A 27 16.60 7.33 4.94
N LYS A 28 17.42 6.31 5.27
CA LYS A 28 17.53 5.07 4.49
C LYS A 28 16.68 3.93 5.06
N ARG A 29 16.20 4.05 6.30
CA ARG A 29 15.35 3.04 6.97
C ARG A 29 13.99 2.92 6.30
N GLN A 30 13.35 1.76 6.46
CA GLN A 30 11.96 1.55 6.08
C GLN A 30 11.08 2.37 7.02
N ASN A 31 10.26 3.24 6.46
CA ASN A 31 9.22 3.91 7.23
C ASN A 31 7.90 3.15 7.06
N TYR A 32 6.99 3.38 7.99
CA TYR A 32 5.65 2.83 7.99
C TYR A 32 4.65 3.98 7.99
N VAL A 33 3.55 3.82 7.25
CA VAL A 33 2.51 4.85 7.16
C VAL A 33 1.50 4.74 8.31
N ASP A 34 1.16 3.51 8.68
CA ASP A 34 0.31 3.19 9.81
C ASP A 34 0.61 1.77 10.32
N GLY A 35 -0.12 1.36 11.36
CA GLY A 35 0.05 0.05 11.97
C GLY A 35 -1.10 -0.34 12.88
N TRP A 36 -1.19 -1.63 13.14
CA TRP A 36 -2.22 -2.30 13.92
C TRP A 36 -1.55 -3.14 14.99
N ILE A 37 -2.02 -2.98 16.22
CA ILE A 37 -1.54 -3.73 17.38
C ILE A 37 -2.75 -4.39 18.02
N GLU A 38 -2.72 -5.72 18.09
CA GLU A 38 -3.72 -6.52 18.79
C GLU A 38 -3.16 -6.93 20.16
N PHE A 39 -3.83 -6.50 21.22
CA PHE A 39 -3.56 -6.97 22.58
C PHE A 39 -4.45 -8.17 22.92
N GLU A 40 -3.96 -9.02 23.83
CA GLU A 40 -4.74 -10.15 24.35
C GLU A 40 -5.96 -9.69 25.16
N ASP A 41 -5.85 -8.56 25.88
CA ASP A 41 -6.95 -7.96 26.65
C ASP A 41 -7.33 -6.56 26.12
N LYS A 42 -8.62 -6.39 25.80
CA LYS A 42 -9.20 -5.11 25.36
C LYS A 42 -9.05 -3.99 26.39
N ARG A 43 -9.04 -4.30 27.70
CA ARG A 43 -8.85 -3.32 28.77
C ARG A 43 -7.45 -2.72 28.69
N ILE A 44 -6.46 -3.58 28.42
CA ILE A 44 -5.08 -3.19 28.22
C ILE A 44 -4.96 -2.35 26.93
N ALA A 45 -5.52 -2.80 25.81
CA ALA A 45 -5.51 -2.03 24.56
C ALA A 45 -6.05 -0.61 24.75
N LYS A 46 -7.20 -0.49 25.42
CA LYS A 46 -7.84 0.82 25.69
C LYS A 46 -7.00 1.69 26.60
N ARG A 47 -6.41 1.12 27.65
CA ARG A 47 -5.51 1.85 28.57
C ARG A 47 -4.25 2.33 27.85
N VAL A 48 -3.60 1.45 27.09
CA VAL A 48 -2.37 1.77 26.34
C VAL A 48 -2.63 2.88 25.32
N ALA A 49 -3.71 2.79 24.55
CA ALA A 49 -4.07 3.84 23.61
C ALA A 49 -4.29 5.19 24.33
N LYS A 50 -4.99 5.20 25.48
CA LYS A 50 -5.21 6.43 26.25
C LYS A 50 -3.92 6.99 26.87
N GLU A 51 -3.08 6.12 27.41
CA GLU A 51 -1.87 6.53 28.13
C GLU A 51 -0.73 6.92 27.21
N LEU A 52 -0.55 6.27 26.07
CA LEU A 52 0.58 6.52 25.18
C LEU A 52 0.25 7.52 24.08
N ASN A 53 -1.01 7.66 23.64
CA ASN A 53 -1.34 8.60 22.59
C ASN A 53 -0.86 10.02 22.93
N THR A 54 -0.31 10.71 21.94
CA THR A 54 0.31 12.05 22.04
C THR A 54 1.47 12.16 23.03
N ARG A 55 2.09 11.05 23.42
CA ARG A 55 3.32 11.06 24.23
C ARG A 55 4.54 10.70 23.37
N PRO A 56 5.73 11.23 23.71
CA PRO A 56 6.97 10.74 23.10
C PRO A 56 7.11 9.24 23.28
N ILE A 57 7.61 8.57 22.25
CA ILE A 57 8.01 7.16 22.34
C ILE A 57 9.06 6.99 23.43
N GLY A 58 9.97 7.96 23.55
CA GLY A 58 11.00 7.98 24.57
C GLY A 58 12.07 6.91 24.35
N GLY A 59 12.68 6.47 25.45
CA GLY A 59 13.86 5.60 25.42
C GLY A 59 15.16 6.41 25.39
N LYS A 60 16.24 5.82 24.86
CA LYS A 60 17.54 6.51 24.76
C LYS A 60 17.40 7.72 23.83
N SER A 61 17.96 8.87 24.20
CA SER A 61 17.94 10.09 23.38
C SER A 61 18.56 9.90 21.98
N THR A 62 19.50 8.98 21.85
CA THR A 62 20.12 8.60 20.57
C THR A 62 19.26 7.66 19.72
N SER A 63 18.15 7.14 20.27
CA SER A 63 17.22 6.30 19.52
C SER A 63 16.49 7.15 18.49
N PHE A 64 16.40 6.59 17.28
CA PHE A 64 15.82 7.25 16.11
C PHE A 64 14.39 7.75 16.33
N TYR A 65 13.58 6.99 17.08
CA TYR A 65 12.18 7.33 17.34
C TYR A 65 11.98 8.02 18.70
N SER A 66 13.03 8.38 19.42
CA SER A 66 12.89 8.82 20.83
C SER A 66 12.00 10.05 21.02
N ALA A 67 12.14 11.01 20.11
CA ALA A 67 11.36 12.25 20.07
C ALA A 67 10.05 12.13 19.30
N ASP A 68 9.81 11.01 18.60
CA ASP A 68 8.57 10.82 17.84
C ASP A 68 7.39 10.61 18.79
N MET A 69 6.23 11.14 18.41
CA MET A 69 5.00 11.01 19.21
C MET A 69 4.26 9.72 18.84
N TRP A 70 3.83 8.98 19.85
CA TRP A 70 2.80 7.95 19.68
C TRP A 70 1.50 8.60 19.17
N ASN A 71 0.96 8.05 18.08
CA ASN A 71 -0.39 8.35 17.60
C ASN A 71 -1.19 7.06 17.63
N LEU A 72 -2.07 6.90 18.62
CA LEU A 72 -2.76 5.66 18.90
C LEU A 72 -4.25 5.91 19.09
N LYS A 73 -5.06 5.05 18.48
CA LYS A 73 -6.52 5.03 18.66
C LYS A 73 -6.98 3.61 18.94
N TYR A 74 -7.72 3.43 20.04
CA TYR A 74 -8.41 2.17 20.29
C TYR A 74 -9.67 2.08 19.42
N LEU A 75 -9.86 0.93 18.77
CA LEU A 75 -10.99 0.68 17.88
C LEU A 75 -11.92 -0.34 18.51
N SER A 76 -13.08 0.13 18.97
CA SER A 76 -14.12 -0.73 19.53
C SER A 76 -14.76 -1.60 18.46
N LYS A 77 -15.12 -2.85 18.81
CA LYS A 77 -15.78 -3.81 17.90
C LYS A 77 -14.95 -4.15 16.66
N PHE A 78 -13.66 -3.81 16.65
CA PHE A 78 -12.72 -4.18 15.60
C PHE A 78 -11.92 -5.40 16.03
N LYS A 79 -11.66 -6.32 15.09
CA LYS A 79 -10.89 -7.55 15.30
C LYS A 79 -9.92 -7.73 14.14
N TRP A 80 -8.86 -8.50 14.35
CA TRP A 80 -7.83 -8.71 13.34
C TRP A 80 -8.36 -9.22 11.99
N HIS A 81 -9.36 -10.10 11.99
CA HIS A 81 -9.89 -10.63 10.73
C HIS A 81 -10.53 -9.54 9.87
N HIS A 82 -11.17 -8.53 10.46
CA HIS A 82 -11.69 -7.39 9.69
C HIS A 82 -10.58 -6.65 8.93
N LEU A 83 -9.39 -6.53 9.52
CA LEU A 83 -8.22 -5.96 8.85
C LEU A 83 -7.77 -6.84 7.68
N THR A 84 -7.58 -8.13 7.93
CA THR A 84 -7.07 -9.05 6.91
C THR A 84 -8.05 -9.24 5.75
N GLU A 85 -9.35 -9.28 6.05
CA GLU A 85 -10.43 -9.33 5.06
C GLU A 85 -10.42 -8.08 4.18
N LYS A 86 -10.31 -6.89 4.79
CA LYS A 86 -10.23 -5.64 4.03
C LYS A 86 -9.00 -5.59 3.13
N ILE A 87 -7.83 -5.98 3.64
CA ILE A 87 -6.59 -6.04 2.85
C ILE A 87 -6.74 -7.04 1.68
N ALA A 88 -7.28 -8.23 1.94
CA ALA A 88 -7.50 -9.24 0.91
C ALA A 88 -8.44 -8.71 -0.18
N TYR A 89 -9.55 -8.09 0.22
CA TYR A 89 -10.50 -7.45 -0.70
C TYR A 89 -9.85 -6.32 -1.52
N ASP A 90 -9.09 -5.43 -0.90
CA ASP A 90 -8.44 -4.33 -1.63
C ASP A 90 -7.43 -4.85 -2.65
N ASN A 91 -6.68 -5.90 -2.29
CA ASN A 91 -5.74 -6.56 -3.18
C ASN A 91 -6.46 -7.23 -4.35
N THR A 92 -7.60 -7.88 -4.13
CA THR A 92 -8.38 -8.49 -5.21
C THR A 92 -8.92 -7.43 -6.15
N VAL A 93 -9.52 -6.36 -5.63
CA VAL A 93 -10.04 -5.23 -6.41
C VAL A 93 -8.91 -4.60 -7.25
N ARG A 94 -7.75 -4.34 -6.65
CA ARG A 94 -6.59 -3.77 -7.35
C ARG A 94 -6.13 -4.69 -8.49
N ARG A 95 -6.04 -5.99 -8.25
CA ARG A 95 -5.65 -6.97 -9.26
C ARG A 95 -6.66 -7.04 -10.40
N HIS A 96 -7.95 -7.03 -10.12
CA HIS A 96 -8.99 -7.04 -11.14
C HIS A 96 -8.96 -5.77 -12.01
N LYS A 97 -8.77 -4.59 -11.41
CA LYS A 97 -8.61 -3.34 -12.16
C LYS A 97 -7.41 -3.39 -13.11
N LEU A 98 -6.25 -3.81 -12.61
CA LEU A 98 -5.05 -3.95 -13.43
C LEU A 98 -5.26 -4.94 -14.58
N GLN A 99 -5.92 -6.07 -14.34
CA GLN A 99 -6.23 -7.04 -15.39
C GLN A 99 -7.18 -6.46 -16.46
N ALA A 100 -8.18 -5.68 -16.05
CA ALA A 100 -9.09 -5.02 -16.96
C ALA A 100 -8.36 -3.98 -17.84
N GLU A 101 -7.48 -3.18 -17.25
CA GLU A 101 -6.63 -2.21 -17.96
C GLU A 101 -5.71 -2.92 -18.97
N ILE A 102 -5.05 -4.02 -18.57
CA ILE A 102 -4.21 -4.82 -19.47
C ILE A 102 -5.04 -5.41 -20.61
N ALA A 103 -6.25 -5.91 -20.33
CA ALA A 103 -7.13 -6.47 -21.35
C ALA A 103 -7.60 -5.40 -22.34
N GLN A 104 -7.95 -4.21 -21.86
CA GLN A 104 -8.31 -3.08 -22.72
C GLN A 104 -7.12 -2.67 -23.61
N ALA A 105 -5.94 -2.46 -23.04
CA ALA A 105 -4.73 -2.09 -23.79
C ALA A 105 -4.36 -3.15 -24.85
N LYS A 106 -4.56 -4.44 -24.55
CA LYS A 106 -4.36 -5.53 -25.52
C LYS A 106 -5.34 -5.41 -26.69
N ARG A 107 -6.64 -5.22 -26.42
CA ARG A 107 -7.66 -5.06 -27.48
C ARG A 107 -7.36 -3.86 -28.37
N GLU A 108 -7.01 -2.72 -27.77
CA GLU A 108 -6.65 -1.50 -28.51
C GLU A 108 -5.42 -1.72 -29.40
N LYS A 109 -4.38 -2.39 -28.87
CA LYS A 109 -3.17 -2.74 -29.61
C LYS A 109 -3.48 -3.69 -30.79
N ASP A 110 -4.27 -4.74 -30.56
CA ASP A 110 -4.60 -5.72 -31.59
C ASP A 110 -5.45 -5.08 -32.70
N PHE A 111 -6.43 -4.24 -32.33
CA PHE A 111 -7.20 -3.46 -33.29
C PHE A 111 -6.33 -2.52 -34.13
N TYR A 112 -5.38 -1.82 -33.51
CA TYR A 112 -4.45 -0.95 -34.23
C TYR A 112 -3.61 -1.73 -35.25
N LEU A 113 -3.05 -2.89 -34.87
CA LEU A 113 -2.28 -3.74 -35.77
C LEU A 113 -3.11 -4.22 -36.97
N GLU A 114 -4.36 -4.63 -36.72
CA GLU A 114 -5.28 -5.03 -37.79
C GLU A 114 -5.54 -3.89 -38.79
N ARG A 115 -5.79 -2.67 -38.29
CA ARG A 115 -6.01 -1.49 -39.14
C ARG A 115 -4.78 -1.11 -39.96
N VAL A 116 -3.58 -1.20 -39.37
CA VAL A 116 -2.32 -0.96 -40.08
C VAL A 116 -2.13 -1.98 -41.21
N ASP A 117 -2.39 -3.26 -40.96
CA ASP A 117 -2.24 -4.30 -41.96
C ASP A 117 -3.28 -4.18 -43.09
N GLN A 118 -4.53 -3.83 -42.76
CA GLN A 118 -5.56 -3.50 -43.75
C GLN A 118 -5.12 -2.33 -44.64
N SER A 119 -4.62 -1.24 -44.05
CA SER A 119 -4.12 -0.07 -44.79
C SER A 119 -2.98 -0.44 -45.74
N LYS A 120 -1.97 -1.19 -45.27
CA LYS A 120 -0.85 -1.65 -46.12
C LYS A 120 -1.33 -2.48 -47.31
N LYS A 121 -2.30 -3.36 -47.11
CA LYS A 121 -2.90 -4.19 -48.19
C LYS A 121 -3.60 -3.32 -49.23
N ILE A 122 -4.38 -2.31 -48.78
CA ILE A 122 -5.07 -1.36 -49.68
C ILE A 122 -4.07 -0.56 -50.50
N THR A 123 -3.05 0.03 -49.86
CA THR A 123 -2.00 0.79 -50.57
C THR A 123 -1.26 -0.06 -51.60
N LYS A 124 -0.95 -1.32 -51.27
CA LYS A 124 -0.28 -2.25 -52.20
C LYS A 124 -1.16 -2.62 -53.40
N LYS A 125 -2.48 -2.74 -53.21
CA LYS A 125 -3.43 -2.94 -54.32
C LYS A 125 -3.50 -1.71 -55.22
N ALA A 126 -3.65 -0.51 -54.64
CA ALA A 126 -3.72 0.74 -55.40
C ALA A 126 -2.48 0.98 -56.29
N LYS A 127 -1.28 0.64 -55.80
CA LYS A 127 -0.03 0.73 -56.56
C LYS A 127 0.13 -0.29 -57.70
N ARG A 128 -0.71 -1.33 -57.75
CA ARG A 128 -0.67 -2.36 -58.81
C ARG A 128 -1.69 -2.13 -59.91
N SER A 129 -2.68 -1.27 -59.65
CA SER A 129 -3.80 -0.97 -60.55
C SER A 129 -3.64 0.35 -61.31
N GLY A 130 -2.50 1.02 -61.15
CA GLY A 130 -2.07 2.18 -61.95
C GLY A 130 -0.67 1.92 -62.48
#